data_AF-X1RV15-F1
#
_entry.id   AF-X1RV15-F1
#
_cell.length_a   1.000
_cell.length_b   1.000
_cell.length_c   1.000
_cell.angle_alpha   90.00
_cell.angle_beta   90.00
_cell.angle_gamma   90.00
#
_symmetry.space_group_name_H-M   'P 1'
#
loop_
_entity.id
_entity.type
_entity.pdbx_description
1 polymer ?
#
loop_
_entity_poly.entity_id
_entity_poly.type
_entity_poly.pdbx_seq_one_letter_code
_entity_poly.pdbx_strand_id
1 'polypeptide(L)'
;MLPERGVVSLFPKVRIAIDIGGQDAKGLKISNGKLTDFVMNDRCAAGTGRFLEVIAAALGLKLEELGEISLKSTNRVKISSTCTVFAQQEVI
;
A
#
# COMPACT_ATOMS: atom_id res chain seq x y z
N MET A 1 -14.74 7.20 4.57
CA MET A 1 -15.71 6.58 3.63
C MET A 1 -15.07 5.30 3.10
N LEU A 2 -15.80 4.19 3.05
CA LEU A 2 -15.27 2.93 2.53
C LEU A 2 -15.63 2.82 1.01
N PRO A 3 -14.73 2.29 0.16
CA PRO A 3 -14.91 2.26 -1.29
C PRO A 3 -15.77 1.08 -1.80
N GLU A 4 -16.39 0.28 -0.92
CA GLU A 4 -17.02 -1.00 -1.24
C GLU A 4 -18.10 -0.90 -2.32
N ARG A 5 -18.89 0.18 -2.33
CA ARG A 5 -19.95 0.36 -3.34
C ARG A 5 -19.38 0.52 -4.75
N GLY A 6 -18.29 1.27 -4.89
CA GLY A 6 -17.62 1.45 -6.17
C GLY A 6 -16.99 0.14 -6.66
N VAL A 7 -16.29 -0.56 -5.76
CA VAL A 7 -15.64 -1.83 -6.09
C VAL A 7 -16.67 -2.91 -6.45
N VAL A 8 -17.77 -3.04 -5.71
CA VAL A 8 -18.83 -4.02 -6.00
C VAL A 8 -19.53 -3.71 -7.33
N SER A 9 -19.72 -2.43 -7.66
CA SER A 9 -20.31 -2.01 -8.94
C SER A 9 -19.43 -2.43 -10.13
N LEU A 10 -18.12 -2.19 -10.04
CA LEU A 10 -17.15 -2.53 -11.10
C LEU A 10 -16.80 -4.02 -11.14
N PHE A 11 -16.79 -4.66 -9.97
CA PHE A 11 -16.39 -6.06 -9.78
C PHE A 11 -17.45 -6.81 -8.96
N PRO A 12 -18.56 -7.26 -9.57
CA PRO A 12 -19.69 -7.87 -8.85
C PRO A 12 -19.35 -9.14 -8.06
N LYS A 13 -18.24 -9.81 -8.42
CA LYS A 13 -17.76 -11.04 -7.76
C LYS A 13 -16.63 -10.80 -6.77
N VAL A 14 -16.30 -9.54 -6.45
CA VAL A 14 -15.23 -9.20 -5.50
C VAL A 14 -15.52 -9.81 -4.13
N ARG A 15 -14.50 -10.42 -3.53
CA ARG A 15 -14.56 -10.97 -2.16
C ARG A 15 -13.62 -10.27 -1.19
N ILE A 16 -12.53 -9.73 -1.72
CA ILE A 16 -11.52 -8.99 -0.96
C ILE A 16 -11.16 -7.77 -1.79
N ALA A 17 -11.13 -6.60 -1.15
CA ALA A 17 -10.57 -5.39 -1.72
C ALA A 17 -9.51 -4.85 -0.77
N ILE A 18 -8.38 -4.39 -1.31
CA ILE A 18 -7.31 -3.74 -0.56
C ILE A 18 -7.19 -2.33 -1.11
N ASP A 19 -7.39 -1.34 -0.24
CA ASP A 19 -7.28 0.08 -0.53
C ASP A 19 -6.02 0.60 0.15
N ILE A 20 -4.97 0.91 -0.63
CA ILE A 20 -3.73 1.49 -0.13
C ILE A 20 -3.77 2.99 -0.44
N GLY A 21 -4.14 3.77 0.56
CA GLY A 21 -4.18 5.23 0.47
C GLY A 21 -2.84 5.87 0.82
N GLY A 22 -2.79 7.20 0.79
CA GLY A 22 -1.60 7.97 1.15
C GLY A 22 -1.24 7.87 2.63
N GLN A 23 -2.23 7.83 3.53
CA GLN A 23 -2.00 7.87 4.98
C GLN A 23 -2.55 6.64 5.72
N ASP A 24 -3.35 5.83 5.06
CA ASP A 24 -3.95 4.64 5.63
C ASP A 24 -3.94 3.49 4.60
N ALA A 25 -4.17 2.28 5.07
CA ALA A 25 -4.43 1.12 4.23
C ALA A 25 -5.58 0.30 4.81
N LYS A 26 -6.49 -0.19 3.96
CA LYS A 26 -7.71 -0.90 4.37
C LYS A 26 -7.80 -2.24 3.66
N GLY A 27 -8.12 -3.28 4.40
CA GLY A 27 -8.52 -4.58 3.88
C GLY A 27 -10.01 -4.79 4.10
N LEU A 28 -10.76 -5.03 3.02
CA LEU A 28 -12.21 -5.15 3.02
C LEU A 28 -12.61 -6.57 2.63
N LYS A 29 -13.43 -7.22 3.45
CA LYS A 29 -14.04 -8.52 3.12
C LYS A 29 -15.47 -8.29 2.68
N ILE A 30 -15.80 -8.79 1.50
CA ILE A 30 -17.08 -8.56 0.82
C ILE A 30 -17.76 -9.92 0.57
N SER A 31 -19.05 -10.00 0.91
CA SER A 31 -19.91 -11.15 0.62
C SER A 31 -21.25 -10.66 0.11
N ASN A 32 -21.72 -11.25 -1.00
CA ASN A 32 -22.98 -10.88 -1.65
C ASN A 32 -23.12 -9.36 -1.90
N GLY A 33 -22.03 -8.73 -2.36
CA GLY A 33 -21.98 -7.30 -2.64
C GLY A 33 -22.05 -6.38 -1.41
N LYS A 34 -21.91 -6.93 -0.20
CA LYS A 34 -21.91 -6.17 1.05
C LYS A 34 -20.60 -6.35 1.79
N LEU A 35 -20.12 -5.29 2.43
CA LEU A 35 -19.01 -5.36 3.35
C LEU A 35 -19.42 -6.21 4.56
N THR A 36 -18.64 -7.25 4.84
CA THR A 36 -18.86 -8.14 6.00
C THR A 36 -17.84 -7.95 7.10
N ASP A 37 -16.63 -7.49 6.75
CA ASP A 37 -15.55 -7.26 7.71
C ASP A 37 -14.56 -6.26 7.10
N PHE A 38 -13.83 -5.54 7.94
CA PHE A 38 -12.74 -4.68 7.50
C PHE A 38 -11.66 -4.53 8.57
N VAL A 39 -10.42 -4.38 8.09
CA VAL A 39 -9.26 -4.01 8.90
C VAL A 39 -8.63 -2.76 8.30
N MET A 40 -8.05 -1.92 9.14
CA MET A 40 -7.43 -0.67 8.71
C MET A 40 -6.16 -0.41 9.52
N ASN A 41 -5.12 0.03 8.83
CA ASN A 41 -3.96 0.68 9.41
C ASN A 41 -4.05 2.17 9.10
N ASP A 42 -4.35 2.99 10.11
CA ASP A 42 -4.50 4.46 10.01
C ASP A 42 -3.53 5.22 10.95
N ARG A 43 -2.72 4.50 11.75
CA ARG A 43 -1.82 5.10 12.73
C ARG A 43 -0.35 5.06 12.31
N CYS A 44 -0.02 4.27 11.29
CA CYS A 44 1.36 4.05 10.88
C CYS A 44 1.54 4.37 9.40
N ALA A 45 2.61 5.11 9.09
CA ALA A 45 3.00 5.37 7.70
C ALA A 45 3.50 4.11 6.98
N ALA A 46 3.99 3.10 7.71
CA ALA A 46 4.44 1.85 7.10
C ALA A 46 3.25 1.13 6.46
N GLY A 47 3.43 0.66 5.22
CA GLY A 47 2.38 -0.02 4.46
C GLY A 47 1.34 0.91 3.80
N THR A 48 1.61 2.21 3.72
CA THR A 48 0.76 3.19 3.02
C THR A 48 1.56 3.92 1.94
N GLY A 49 0.91 4.78 1.15
CA GLY A 49 1.57 5.63 0.16
C GLY A 49 2.65 6.54 0.76
N ARG A 50 2.48 7.00 2.00
CA ARG A 50 3.48 7.82 2.70
C ARG A 50 4.81 7.09 2.88
N PHE A 51 4.80 5.78 3.09
CA PHE A 51 6.03 4.99 3.10
C PHE A 51 6.75 5.09 1.75
N LEU A 52 6.02 4.89 0.65
CA LEU A 52 6.59 4.95 -0.70
C LEU A 52 7.15 6.34 -1.04
N GLU A 53 6.45 7.41 -0.65
CA GLU A 53 6.92 8.79 -0.81
C GLU A 53 8.27 9.03 -0.11
N VAL A 54 8.40 8.57 1.15
CA VAL A 54 9.63 8.73 1.93
C VAL A 54 10.80 7.95 1.32
N ILE A 55 10.55 6.72 0.90
CA ILE A 55 11.59 5.88 0.28
C ILE A 55 12.00 6.42 -1.09
N ALA A 56 11.06 6.87 -1.92
CA ALA A 56 11.36 7.51 -3.20
C ALA A 56 12.24 8.74 -3.01
N ALA A 57 11.87 9.62 -2.07
CA ALA A 57 12.64 10.82 -1.76
C ALA A 57 14.06 10.48 -1.26
N ALA A 58 14.21 9.46 -0.41
CA ALA A 58 15.52 9.03 0.09
C ALA A 58 16.44 8.50 -1.04
N LEU A 59 15.85 7.84 -2.04
CA LEU A 59 16.56 7.34 -3.22
C LEU A 59 16.79 8.42 -4.30
N GLY A 60 16.32 9.65 -4.10
CA GLY A 60 16.37 10.71 -5.11
C GLY A 60 15.48 10.46 -6.33
N LEU A 61 14.41 9.67 -6.17
CA LEU A 61 13.46 9.29 -7.21
C LEU A 61 12.12 9.99 -7.02
N LYS A 62 11.36 10.12 -8.11
CA LYS A 62 9.93 10.42 -8.04
C LYS A 62 9.15 9.15 -7.71
N LEU A 63 7.98 9.32 -7.08
CA LEU A 63 7.14 8.20 -6.66
C LEU A 63 6.71 7.33 -7.85
N GLU A 64 6.42 7.95 -8.99
CA GLU A 64 5.95 7.28 -10.21
C GLU A 64 7.04 6.39 -10.84
N GLU A 65 8.31 6.65 -10.54
CA GLU A 65 9.45 5.90 -11.09
C GLU A 65 9.65 4.55 -10.36
N LEU A 66 9.16 4.41 -9.12
CA LEU A 66 9.37 3.21 -8.31
C LEU A 66 8.87 1.94 -9.00
N GLY A 67 7.70 1.98 -9.64
CA GLY A 67 7.11 0.82 -10.31
C GLY A 67 8.02 0.27 -11.40
N GLU A 68 8.37 1.11 -12.38
CA GLU A 68 9.21 0.72 -13.52
C GLU A 68 10.63 0.33 -13.13
N ILE A 69 11.22 1.02 -12.14
CA ILE A 69 12.56 0.67 -11.63
C ILE A 69 12.51 -0.69 -10.92
N SER A 70 11.46 -0.97 -10.13
CA SER A 70 11.35 -2.23 -9.39
C SER A 70 11.36 -3.47 -10.30
N LEU A 71 10.79 -3.35 -11.50
CA LEU A 71 10.71 -4.45 -12.49
C LEU A 71 12.08 -4.83 -13.09
N LYS A 72 13.07 -3.93 -13.02
CA LYS A 72 14.44 -4.16 -13.51
C LYS A 72 15.32 -4.88 -12.48
N SER A 73 14.83 -5.08 -11.26
CA SER A 73 15.58 -5.74 -10.20
C SER A 73 15.84 -7.20 -10.54
N THR A 74 17.11 -7.61 -10.52
CA THR A 74 17.52 -9.01 -10.67
C THR A 74 17.75 -9.70 -9.33
N ASN A 75 17.90 -8.93 -8.25
CA ASN A 75 18.20 -9.41 -6.91
C ASN A 75 17.43 -8.60 -5.86
N ARG A 76 16.79 -9.30 -4.92
CA ARG A 76 16.03 -8.66 -3.85
C ARG A 76 16.93 -8.26 -2.70
N VAL A 77 16.88 -6.98 -2.32
CA VAL A 77 17.46 -6.48 -1.08
C VAL A 77 16.48 -6.69 0.06
N LYS A 78 16.99 -7.07 1.24
CA LYS A 78 16.18 -7.26 2.45
C LYS A 78 16.21 -5.98 3.28
N ILE A 79 15.04 -5.38 3.50
CA ILE A 79 14.83 -4.33 4.50
C ILE A 79 14.37 -5.02 5.79
N SER A 80 15.10 -4.82 6.87
CA SER A 80 14.86 -5.51 8.15
C SER A 80 13.87 -4.76 9.03
N SER A 81 13.82 -3.43 8.92
CA SER A 81 12.95 -2.58 9.72
C SER A 81 11.56 -2.38 9.10
N THR A 82 10.52 -2.57 9.91
CA THR A 82 9.14 -2.25 9.50
C THR A 82 8.82 -0.76 9.60
N CYS A 83 9.43 -0.04 10.54
CA CYS A 83 9.17 1.39 10.75
C CYS A 83 9.74 2.20 9.58
N THR A 84 8.92 3.09 8.99
CA THR A 84 9.31 3.96 7.87
C THR A 84 10.62 4.72 8.14
N VAL A 85 10.80 5.23 9.35
CA VAL A 85 11.99 6.00 9.73
C VAL A 85 13.27 5.16 9.69
N PHE A 86 13.21 3.92 10.19
CA PHE A 86 14.37 3.03 10.18
C PHE A 86 14.60 2.40 8.81
N ALA A 87 13.52 2.05 8.09
CA ALA A 87 13.62 1.57 6.72
C ALA A 87 14.27 2.61 5.80
N GLN A 88 13.98 3.90 6.00
CA GLN A 88 14.64 4.98 5.28
C GLN A 88 16.16 4.98 5.49
N GLN A 89 16.64 4.66 6.69
CA GLN A 89 18.08 4.61 6.98
C GLN A 89 18.77 3.41 6.32
N GLU A 90 18.04 2.34 6.03
CA GLU A 90 18.58 1.15 5.35
C GLU A 90 18.72 1.31 3.84
N VAL A 91 18.05 2.31 3.24
CA VAL A 91 18.05 2.55 1.79
C VAL A 91 18.99 3.68 1.35
N ILE A 92 19.56 4.42 2.30
CA ILE A 92 20.61 5.44 2.10
C ILE A 92 21.97 4.75 2.21
#